data_AF-A0A1P8K0K3-F1
#
_entry.id   AF-A0A1P8K0K3-F1
#
_cell.length_a   1.000
_cell.length_b   1.000
_cell.length_c   1.000
_cell.angle_alpha   90.00
_cell.angle_beta   90.00
_cell.angle_gamma   90.00
#
_symmetry.space_group_name_H-M   'P 1'
#
loop_
_entity.id
_entity.type
_entity.pdbx_description
1 polymer ?
#
loop_
_entity_poly.entity_id
_entity_poly.type
_entity_poly.pdbx_seq_one_letter_code
_entity_poly.pdbx_strand_id
1 'polypeptide(L)'
;MMQAGPSHVAHSDCQYAQSVGGSVEMLQLAQGTALDERLHKPPSWVDAADPIQAFMGRYSAVIAPGWRPLAERTLRTLVLASANCPERRRALSQLCVFGMSASLSFVVCTHADQTVEGILRKARVKSQGICEECGRLARLRQLGEEETATLCPRCAAPALLHHDIWVLLQSLRFLSAVNAPVVLSQIPPLLRPSFVEAALLQADGWDDTESARMTPTHFLVWAEGWRQMAEHISVPIRYLQRSADKRKSGNSGLI
;
A
#
# COMPACT_ATOMS: atom_id res chain seq x y z
N MET A 1 26.83 -39.81 -37.54
CA MET A 1 27.64 -39.01 -36.60
C MET A 1 26.92 -37.68 -36.41
N MET A 2 26.21 -37.51 -35.29
CA MET A 2 25.50 -36.27 -34.94
C MET A 2 26.13 -35.75 -33.65
N GLN A 3 26.68 -34.53 -33.68
CA GLN A 3 27.20 -33.86 -32.49
C GLN A 3 26.08 -33.02 -31.86
N ALA A 4 25.76 -33.31 -30.60
CA ALA A 4 24.87 -32.53 -29.77
C ALA A 4 25.63 -31.32 -29.20
N GLY A 5 25.13 -30.11 -29.46
CA GLY A 5 25.62 -28.88 -28.85
C GLY A 5 24.93 -28.61 -27.50
N PRO A 6 25.61 -27.96 -26.54
CA PRO A 6 25.08 -27.74 -25.20
C PRO A 6 24.09 -26.56 -25.15
N SER A 7 22.95 -26.80 -24.52
CA SER A 7 21.94 -25.79 -24.19
C SER A 7 22.44 -24.86 -23.08
N HIS A 8 22.67 -23.59 -23.42
CA HIS A 8 22.92 -22.52 -22.45
C HIS A 8 21.63 -22.16 -21.71
N VAL A 9 21.62 -22.39 -20.39
CA VAL A 9 20.59 -21.87 -19.47
C VAL A 9 20.93 -20.42 -19.17
N ALA A 10 20.05 -19.50 -19.56
CA ALA A 10 20.13 -18.10 -19.20
C ALA A 10 19.86 -17.92 -17.71
N HIS A 11 20.90 -17.62 -16.94
CA HIS A 11 20.79 -17.04 -15.61
C HIS A 11 20.31 -15.60 -15.76
N SER A 12 19.07 -15.32 -15.36
CA SER A 12 18.56 -13.97 -15.20
C SER A 12 19.06 -13.45 -13.86
N ASP A 13 20.05 -12.56 -13.92
CA ASP A 13 20.67 -11.90 -12.78
C ASP A 13 19.66 -11.03 -12.04
N CYS A 14 19.39 -11.42 -10.80
CA CYS A 14 18.64 -10.67 -9.83
C CYS A 14 19.55 -9.54 -9.27
N GLN A 15 19.71 -8.47 -10.05
CA GLN A 15 20.32 -7.22 -9.55
C GLN A 15 19.29 -6.46 -8.70
N TYR A 16 19.20 -6.80 -7.42
CA TYR A 16 18.47 -6.02 -6.43
C TYR A 16 19.29 -5.90 -5.14
N ALA A 17 20.43 -5.22 -5.25
CA ALA A 17 21.20 -4.78 -4.09
C ALA A 17 22.01 -3.53 -4.45
N GLN A 18 21.50 -2.37 -4.07
CA GLN A 18 22.25 -1.24 -3.48
C GLN A 18 21.32 -0.03 -3.31
N SER A 19 20.62 0.01 -2.17
CA SER A 19 20.05 1.23 -1.60
C SER A 19 19.97 1.04 -0.09
N VAL A 20 21.12 1.11 0.59
CA VAL A 20 21.23 1.07 2.06
C VAL A 20 21.25 2.49 2.65
N GLY A 21 20.89 3.51 1.86
CA GLY A 21 20.76 4.90 2.33
C GLY A 21 19.53 5.17 3.22
N GLY A 22 18.51 4.32 3.17
CA GLY A 22 17.24 4.53 3.91
C GLY A 22 17.23 4.06 5.37
N SER A 23 18.31 3.47 5.88
CA SER A 23 18.31 2.92 7.26
C SER A 23 18.55 3.98 8.34
N VAL A 24 19.17 5.12 8.00
CA VAL A 24 19.49 6.19 8.97
C VAL A 24 18.31 7.16 9.13
N GLU A 25 17.62 7.52 8.05
CA GLU A 25 16.43 8.40 8.11
C GLU A 25 15.23 7.73 8.82
N MET A 26 15.05 6.41 8.66
CA MET A 26 14.01 5.68 9.41
C MET A 26 14.27 5.64 10.92
N LEU A 27 15.54 5.63 11.34
CA LEU A 27 15.90 5.74 12.76
C LEU A 27 15.61 7.15 13.29
N GLN A 28 15.81 8.20 12.49
CA GLN A 28 15.51 9.59 12.89
C GLN A 28 14.00 9.87 12.99
N LEU A 29 13.17 9.33 12.09
CA LEU A 29 11.70 9.43 12.19
C LEU A 29 11.13 8.67 13.39
N ALA A 30 11.74 7.54 13.78
CA ALA A 30 11.38 6.82 15.00
C ALA A 30 11.84 7.55 16.28
N GLN A 31 12.87 8.40 16.19
CA GLN A 31 13.39 9.19 17.32
C GLN A 31 12.60 10.49 17.56
N GLY A 32 11.93 11.04 16.53
CA GLY A 32 11.24 12.34 16.62
C GLY A 32 9.86 12.35 17.33
N THR A 33 9.28 11.20 17.68
CA THR A 33 7.91 11.13 18.24
C THR A 33 7.81 10.50 19.63
N ALA A 34 8.92 10.14 20.28
CA ALA A 34 8.88 9.45 21.56
C ALA A 34 10.14 9.70 22.42
N LEU A 35 10.26 10.89 23.00
CA LEU A 35 11.21 11.15 24.09
C LEU A 35 10.54 11.98 25.19
N ASP A 36 9.43 11.46 25.73
CA ASP A 36 9.07 11.75 27.12
C ASP A 36 9.49 10.52 27.95
N GLU A 37 10.75 10.57 28.36
CA GLU A 37 11.57 9.46 28.88
C GLU A 37 11.38 9.23 30.38
N ARG A 38 10.18 9.48 30.91
CA ARG A 38 9.89 9.35 32.35
C ARG A 38 8.52 8.76 32.61
N LEU A 39 8.34 7.45 32.42
CA LEU A 39 7.33 6.68 33.15
C LEU A 39 7.59 5.18 32.93
N HIS A 40 8.02 4.48 33.99
CA HIS A 40 7.97 3.02 34.18
C HIS A 40 8.23 2.19 32.92
N LYS A 41 9.48 1.72 32.74
CA LYS A 41 9.81 0.72 31.71
C LYS A 41 8.81 -0.44 31.86
N PRO A 42 7.81 -0.58 30.97
CA PRO A 42 6.80 -1.59 31.14
C PRO A 42 7.50 -2.95 31.15
N PRO A 43 6.96 -3.97 31.86
CA PRO A 43 7.50 -5.32 31.80
C PRO A 43 7.72 -5.68 30.33
N SER A 44 8.90 -6.22 30.03
CA SER A 44 9.25 -6.62 28.67
C SER A 44 8.14 -7.52 28.16
N TRP A 45 7.59 -7.19 26.98
CA TRP A 45 6.45 -7.91 26.42
C TRP A 45 6.74 -9.41 26.28
N VAL A 46 8.01 -9.79 26.15
CA VAL A 46 8.51 -11.16 26.07
C VAL A 46 8.32 -11.95 27.38
N ASP A 47 8.20 -11.24 28.51
CA ASP A 47 8.00 -11.79 29.86
C ASP A 47 6.53 -11.73 30.32
N ALA A 48 5.63 -11.20 29.49
CA ALA A 48 4.20 -11.19 29.80
C ALA A 48 3.62 -12.61 29.84
N ALA A 49 2.50 -12.81 30.54
CA ALA A 49 1.79 -14.10 30.57
C ALA A 49 1.35 -14.56 29.17
N ASP A 50 0.97 -13.61 28.30
CA ASP A 50 0.78 -13.81 26.87
C ASP A 50 1.62 -12.79 26.08
N PRO A 51 2.86 -13.15 25.71
CA PRO A 51 3.76 -12.25 25.00
C PRO A 51 3.23 -11.78 23.64
N ILE A 52 2.49 -12.64 22.94
CA ILE A 52 2.00 -12.33 21.60
C ILE A 52 0.89 -11.29 21.72
N GLN A 53 -0.06 -11.50 22.64
CA GLN A 53 -1.15 -10.56 22.85
C GLN A 53 -0.63 -9.21 23.38
N ALA A 54 0.35 -9.23 24.30
CA ALA A 54 0.99 -8.01 24.79
C ALA A 54 1.64 -7.20 23.65
N PHE A 55 2.38 -7.89 22.76
CA PHE A 55 3.01 -7.24 21.61
C PHE A 55 1.97 -6.71 20.60
N MET A 56 0.99 -7.53 20.22
CA MET A 56 -0.04 -7.15 19.25
C MET A 56 -0.89 -6.00 19.76
N GLY A 57 -1.21 -5.96 21.06
CA GLY A 57 -1.89 -4.84 21.69
C GLY A 57 -1.10 -3.54 21.57
N ARG A 58 0.20 -3.59 21.89
CA ARG A 58 1.11 -2.44 21.80
C ARG A 58 1.22 -1.84 20.39
N TYR A 59 1.22 -2.68 19.36
CA TYR A 59 1.41 -2.24 17.96
C TYR A 59 0.13 -2.33 17.10
N SER A 60 -1.04 -2.41 17.73
CA SER A 60 -2.33 -2.64 17.05
C SER A 60 -2.71 -1.54 16.04
N ALA A 61 -2.28 -0.30 16.28
CA ALA A 61 -2.46 0.84 15.37
C ALA A 61 -1.52 0.78 14.16
N VAL A 62 -0.30 0.25 14.35
CA VAL A 62 0.75 0.22 13.33
C VAL A 62 0.58 -0.99 12.40
N ILE A 63 0.25 -2.15 12.95
CA ILE A 63 0.09 -3.40 12.18
C ILE A 63 -1.24 -3.37 11.43
N ALA A 64 -1.14 -3.32 10.10
CA ALA A 64 -2.30 -3.40 9.23
C ALA A 64 -3.13 -4.67 9.48
N PRO A 65 -4.48 -4.61 9.45
CA PRO A 65 -5.33 -5.74 9.80
C PRO A 65 -4.97 -7.03 9.06
N GLY A 66 -4.71 -6.93 7.75
CA GLY A 66 -4.33 -8.06 6.91
C GLY A 66 -2.95 -8.66 7.22
N TRP A 67 -2.08 -7.93 7.90
CA TRP A 67 -0.77 -8.42 8.34
C TRP A 67 -0.77 -9.00 9.75
N ARG A 68 -1.84 -8.83 10.53
CA ARG A 68 -1.91 -9.35 11.92
C ARG A 68 -1.66 -10.87 12.00
N PRO A 69 -2.26 -11.73 11.16
CA PRO A 69 -1.99 -13.17 11.22
C PRO A 69 -0.53 -13.53 10.89
N LEU A 70 0.12 -12.76 10.02
CA LEU A 70 1.55 -12.93 9.72
C LEU A 70 2.41 -12.52 10.92
N ALA A 71 2.10 -11.38 11.54
CA ALA A 71 2.80 -10.87 12.71
C ALA A 71 2.70 -11.87 13.87
N GLU A 72 1.50 -12.35 14.20
CA GLU A 72 1.27 -13.35 15.25
C GLU A 72 2.08 -14.64 15.02
N ARG A 73 2.06 -15.19 13.80
CA ARG A 73 2.83 -16.40 13.46
C ARG A 73 4.34 -16.16 13.59
N THR A 74 4.80 -14.97 13.20
CA THR A 74 6.20 -14.56 13.32
C THR A 74 6.59 -14.48 14.78
N LEU A 75 5.79 -13.82 15.62
CA LEU A 75 6.01 -13.69 17.06
C LEU A 75 6.01 -15.06 17.76
N ARG A 76 5.08 -15.97 17.43
CA ARG A 76 5.11 -17.36 17.93
C ARG A 76 6.44 -18.03 17.63
N THR A 77 6.94 -17.88 16.40
CA THR A 77 8.21 -18.48 15.97
C THR A 77 9.39 -17.86 16.74
N LEU A 78 9.40 -16.54 16.93
CA LEU A 78 10.43 -15.83 17.69
C LEU A 78 10.45 -16.24 19.17
N VAL A 79 9.28 -16.29 19.82
CA VAL A 79 9.15 -16.70 21.22
C VAL A 79 9.69 -18.11 21.40
N LEU A 80 9.28 -19.06 20.55
CA LEU A 80 9.78 -20.44 20.57
C LEU A 80 11.31 -20.50 20.36
N ALA A 81 11.85 -19.76 19.39
CA ALA A 81 13.29 -19.71 19.11
C ALA A 81 14.12 -19.09 20.25
N SER A 82 13.48 -18.31 21.13
CA SER A 82 14.14 -17.62 22.25
C SER A 82 14.04 -18.33 23.60
N ALA A 83 13.22 -19.40 23.72
CA ALA A 83 12.85 -19.99 25.00
C ALA A 83 14.05 -20.35 25.90
N ASN A 84 15.13 -20.84 25.32
CA ASN A 84 16.32 -21.29 26.04
C ASN A 84 17.57 -20.43 25.76
N CYS A 85 17.40 -19.20 25.25
CA CYS A 85 18.52 -18.33 24.87
C CYS A 85 18.31 -16.91 25.43
N PRO A 86 18.97 -16.55 26.55
CA PRO A 86 18.81 -15.24 27.18
C PRO A 86 19.16 -14.07 26.25
N GLU A 87 20.17 -14.24 25.40
CA GLU A 87 20.58 -13.22 24.41
C GLU A 87 19.48 -12.96 23.38
N ARG A 88 18.84 -14.02 22.85
CA ARG A 88 17.69 -13.88 21.95
C ARG A 88 16.48 -13.25 22.65
N ARG A 89 16.18 -13.64 23.90
CA ARG A 89 15.13 -12.97 24.69
C ARG A 89 15.42 -11.47 24.84
N ARG A 90 16.67 -11.11 25.12
CA ARG A 90 17.08 -9.70 25.22
C ARG A 90 16.86 -8.97 23.90
N ALA A 91 17.29 -9.56 22.76
CA ALA A 91 17.04 -8.99 21.43
C ALA A 91 15.54 -8.80 21.14
N LEU A 92 14.70 -9.78 21.48
CA LEU A 92 13.25 -9.68 21.31
C LEU A 92 12.62 -8.58 22.18
N SER A 93 13.11 -8.36 23.40
CA SER A 93 12.53 -7.32 24.28
C SER A 93 12.66 -5.90 23.69
N GLN A 94 13.55 -5.72 22.73
CA GLN A 94 13.79 -4.48 22.00
C GLN A 94 13.16 -4.46 20.59
N LEU A 95 12.38 -5.49 20.24
CA LEU A 95 11.74 -5.58 18.93
C LEU A 95 10.71 -4.46 18.75
N CYS A 96 10.88 -3.69 17.68
CA CYS A 96 9.92 -2.69 17.22
C CYS A 96 9.31 -3.13 15.88
N VAL A 97 8.08 -2.70 15.63
CA VAL A 97 7.36 -2.97 14.38
C VAL A 97 6.86 -1.69 13.76
N PHE A 98 7.04 -1.61 12.44
CA PHE A 98 6.62 -0.48 11.61
C PHE A 98 5.88 -1.00 10.38
N GLY A 99 4.75 -0.37 10.06
CA GLY A 99 4.05 -0.58 8.81
C GLY A 99 4.58 0.39 7.77
N MET A 100 5.20 -0.13 6.72
CA MET A 100 5.54 0.68 5.53
C MET A 100 4.51 0.44 4.44
N SER A 101 4.42 1.35 3.48
CA SER A 101 3.52 1.27 2.32
C SER A 101 3.47 -0.10 1.60
N ALA A 102 4.61 -0.81 1.52
CA ALA A 102 4.72 -2.07 0.81
C ALA A 102 4.94 -3.31 1.71
N SER A 103 5.24 -3.13 2.99
CA SER A 103 5.65 -4.26 3.85
C SER A 103 5.59 -3.97 5.34
N LEU A 104 5.44 -5.04 6.11
CA LEU A 104 5.62 -5.05 7.56
C LEU A 104 7.12 -5.20 7.87
N SER A 105 7.69 -4.22 8.57
CA SER A 105 9.09 -4.25 9.00
C SER A 105 9.21 -4.43 10.50
N PHE A 106 10.20 -5.24 10.88
CA PHE A 106 10.57 -5.52 12.25
C PHE A 106 12.02 -5.07 12.43
N VAL A 107 12.31 -4.33 13.50
CA VAL A 107 13.64 -3.79 13.78
C VAL A 107 14.03 -4.14 15.20
N VAL A 108 15.28 -4.57 15.40
CA VAL A 108 15.89 -4.80 16.72
C VAL A 108 16.91 -3.69 16.96
N CYS A 109 16.83 -3.02 18.12
CA CYS A 109 17.58 -1.77 18.33
C CYS A 109 19.06 -1.95 18.66
N THR A 110 19.49 -3.00 19.38
CA THR A 110 20.90 -3.07 19.83
C THR A 110 21.65 -4.37 19.54
N HIS A 111 20.97 -5.51 19.41
CA HIS A 111 21.64 -6.81 19.27
C HIS A 111 21.18 -7.58 18.04
N ALA A 112 22.11 -7.82 17.12
CA ALA A 112 21.93 -8.65 15.93
C ALA A 112 22.08 -10.13 16.28
N ASP A 113 20.96 -10.82 16.57
CA ASP A 113 20.93 -12.29 16.56
C ASP A 113 20.51 -12.77 15.16
N GLN A 114 21.36 -13.58 14.52
CA GLN A 114 21.14 -14.02 13.14
C GLN A 114 19.86 -14.86 12.96
N THR A 115 19.43 -15.59 13.99
CA THR A 115 18.20 -16.40 13.94
C THR A 115 16.98 -15.49 13.94
N VAL A 116 16.96 -14.51 14.85
CA VAL A 116 15.94 -13.46 14.92
C VAL A 116 15.90 -12.71 13.58
N GLU A 117 17.03 -12.19 13.10
CA GLU A 117 17.09 -11.48 11.82
C GLU A 117 16.59 -12.32 10.65
N GLY A 118 16.94 -13.60 10.59
CA GLY A 118 16.46 -14.52 9.55
C GLY A 118 14.94 -14.67 9.56
N ILE A 119 14.35 -14.82 10.75
CA ILE A 119 12.89 -14.90 10.92
C ILE A 119 12.22 -13.58 10.51
N LEU A 120 12.74 -12.43 10.98
CA LEU A 120 12.21 -11.10 10.68
C LEU A 120 12.28 -10.79 9.17
N ARG A 121 13.41 -11.13 8.54
CA ARG A 121 13.60 -10.98 7.09
C ARG A 121 12.59 -11.80 6.31
N LYS A 122 12.36 -13.06 6.69
CA LYS A 122 11.36 -13.93 6.06
C LYS A 122 9.94 -13.39 6.23
N ALA A 123 9.61 -12.82 7.39
CA ALA A 123 8.32 -12.18 7.63
C ALA A 123 8.14 -10.94 6.74
N ARG A 124 9.16 -10.07 6.64
CA ARG A 124 9.14 -8.89 5.76
C ARG A 124 8.88 -9.27 4.32
N VAL A 125 9.61 -10.24 3.77
CA VAL A 125 9.40 -10.73 2.39
C VAL A 125 7.97 -11.25 2.19
N LYS A 126 7.45 -12.04 3.14
CA LYS A 126 6.08 -12.54 3.05
C LYS A 126 5.03 -11.43 3.07
N SER A 127 5.24 -10.37 3.85
CA SER A 127 4.28 -9.27 3.94
C SER A 127 4.09 -8.52 2.61
N GLN A 128 5.11 -8.51 1.74
CA GLN A 128 5.05 -7.88 0.41
C GLN A 128 4.06 -8.56 -0.54
N GLY A 129 3.67 -9.81 -0.26
CA GLY A 129 2.66 -10.55 -1.03
C GLY A 129 1.28 -10.60 -0.38
N ILE A 130 1.07 -9.90 0.75
CA ILE A 130 -0.15 -9.99 1.55
C ILE A 130 -0.83 -8.63 1.62
N CYS A 131 -2.13 -8.62 1.31
CA CYS A 131 -2.96 -7.44 1.36
C CYS A 131 -2.96 -6.85 2.77
N GLU A 132 -2.57 -5.59 2.91
CA GLU A 132 -2.51 -4.93 4.22
C GLU A 132 -3.91 -4.77 4.86
N GLU A 133 -4.97 -4.75 4.06
CA GLU A 133 -6.36 -4.62 4.55
C GLU A 133 -6.99 -5.96 4.96
N CYS A 134 -6.86 -7.01 4.14
CA CYS A 134 -7.65 -8.25 4.33
C CYS A 134 -6.82 -9.55 4.40
N GLY A 135 -5.50 -9.50 4.25
CA GLY A 135 -4.63 -10.66 4.40
C GLY A 135 -4.61 -11.64 3.21
N ARG A 136 -5.35 -11.37 2.14
CA ARG A 136 -5.32 -12.16 0.89
C ARG A 136 -4.04 -11.90 0.09
N LEU A 137 -3.73 -12.77 -0.88
CA LEU A 137 -2.65 -12.53 -1.83
C LEU A 137 -2.82 -11.20 -2.55
N ALA A 138 -1.73 -10.45 -2.63
CA ALA A 138 -1.71 -9.07 -3.11
C ALA A 138 -0.47 -8.80 -3.97
N ARG A 139 -0.48 -7.63 -4.60
CA ARG A 139 0.65 -7.07 -5.33
C ARG A 139 0.81 -5.62 -4.90
N LEU A 140 2.02 -5.09 -5.07
CA LEU A 140 2.26 -3.67 -4.93
C LEU A 140 1.44 -2.93 -6.00
N ARG A 141 0.65 -1.95 -5.60
CA ARG A 141 -0.16 -1.12 -6.47
C ARG A 141 0.13 0.34 -6.19
N GLN A 142 0.11 1.14 -7.24
CA GLN A 142 0.12 2.58 -7.14
C GLN A 142 -1.33 3.07 -7.01
N LEU A 143 -1.61 3.87 -6.00
CA LEU A 143 -2.91 4.49 -5.74
C LEU A 143 -2.75 6.00 -5.97
N GLY A 144 -2.83 6.42 -7.22
CA GLY A 144 -2.49 7.78 -7.63
C GLY A 144 -0.98 7.99 -7.78
N GLU A 145 -0.50 9.24 -7.66
CA GLU A 145 0.88 9.58 -8.03
C GLU A 145 1.91 9.15 -6.97
N GLU A 146 1.59 9.28 -5.69
CA GLU A 146 2.57 9.18 -4.61
C GLU A 146 2.34 8.04 -3.63
N GLU A 147 1.21 7.33 -3.72
CA GLU A 147 0.88 6.29 -2.77
C GLU A 147 1.11 4.91 -3.38
N THR A 148 1.83 4.08 -2.65
CA THR A 148 1.93 2.66 -2.94
C THR A 148 1.33 1.87 -1.79
N ALA A 149 0.65 0.78 -2.13
CA ALA A 149 0.07 -0.11 -1.14
C ALA A 149 0.10 -1.55 -1.65
N THR A 150 0.38 -2.50 -0.76
CA THR A 150 0.24 -3.92 -1.08
C THR A 150 -1.22 -4.33 -0.88
N LEU A 151 -2.01 -4.32 -1.97
CA LEU A 151 -3.44 -4.59 -1.93
C LEU A 151 -3.87 -5.70 -2.91
N CYS A 152 -4.83 -6.52 -2.48
CA CYS A 152 -5.49 -7.46 -3.39
C CYS A 152 -6.45 -6.70 -4.34
N PRO A 153 -6.85 -7.29 -5.48
CA PRO A 153 -7.73 -6.61 -6.45
C PRO A 153 -9.01 -6.05 -5.82
N ARG A 154 -9.63 -6.79 -4.90
CA ARG A 154 -10.88 -6.39 -4.24
C ARG A 154 -10.71 -5.16 -3.32
N CYS A 155 -9.62 -5.09 -2.57
CA CYS A 155 -9.36 -3.96 -1.67
C CYS A 155 -8.83 -2.74 -2.42
N ALA A 156 -8.14 -2.94 -3.54
CA ALA A 156 -7.63 -1.85 -4.36
C ALA A 156 -8.70 -1.16 -5.21
N ALA A 157 -9.70 -1.92 -5.68
CA ALA A 157 -10.69 -1.41 -6.64
C ALA A 157 -11.42 -0.13 -6.17
N PRO A 158 -11.92 -0.02 -4.93
CA PRO A 158 -12.57 1.21 -4.46
C PRO A 158 -11.65 2.44 -4.49
N ALA A 159 -10.40 2.27 -4.02
CA ALA A 159 -9.43 3.36 -3.99
C ALA A 159 -9.00 3.80 -5.41
N LEU A 160 -8.76 2.84 -6.31
CA LEU A 160 -8.42 3.13 -7.70
C LEU A 160 -9.58 3.82 -8.43
N LEU A 161 -10.81 3.33 -8.25
CA LEU A 161 -11.99 3.94 -8.84
C LEU A 161 -12.21 5.36 -8.32
N HIS A 162 -12.09 5.56 -7.01
CA HIS A 162 -12.19 6.89 -6.41
C HIS A 162 -11.10 7.85 -6.94
N HIS A 163 -9.87 7.36 -7.15
CA HIS A 163 -8.81 8.15 -7.77
C HIS A 163 -9.17 8.56 -9.21
N ASP A 164 -9.61 7.62 -10.05
CA ASP A 164 -10.00 7.91 -11.42
C ASP A 164 -11.19 8.89 -11.49
N ILE A 165 -12.18 8.78 -10.59
CA ILE A 165 -13.27 9.77 -10.50
C ILE A 165 -12.71 11.14 -10.10
N TRP A 166 -11.79 11.22 -9.14
CA TRP A 166 -11.16 12.48 -8.77
C TRP A 166 -10.42 13.12 -9.95
N VAL A 167 -9.64 12.34 -10.71
CA VAL A 167 -8.94 12.81 -11.93
C VAL A 167 -9.95 13.32 -12.95
N LEU A 168 -11.05 12.59 -13.19
CA LEU A 168 -12.13 13.04 -14.05
C LEU A 168 -12.66 14.40 -13.59
N LEU A 169 -13.00 14.56 -12.31
CA LEU A 169 -13.55 15.80 -11.76
C LEU A 169 -12.57 16.99 -11.88
N GLN A 170 -11.26 16.77 -11.74
CA GLN A 170 -10.27 17.81 -12.01
C GLN A 170 -10.27 18.22 -13.50
N SER A 171 -10.38 17.24 -14.40
CA SER A 171 -10.42 17.49 -15.85
C SER A 171 -11.70 18.19 -16.31
N LEU A 172 -12.81 18.07 -15.57
CA LEU A 172 -14.11 18.64 -15.96
C LEU A 172 -14.05 20.14 -16.24
N ARG A 173 -13.30 20.91 -15.44
CA ARG A 173 -13.18 22.36 -15.62
C ARG A 173 -12.55 22.73 -16.96
N PHE A 174 -11.56 21.96 -17.38
CA PHE A 174 -10.88 22.17 -18.65
C PHE A 174 -11.76 21.71 -19.82
N LEU A 175 -12.33 20.51 -19.71
CA LEU A 175 -13.16 19.92 -20.78
C LEU A 175 -14.43 20.74 -21.03
N SER A 176 -15.04 21.30 -19.98
CA SER A 176 -16.21 22.18 -20.13
C SER A 176 -15.88 23.51 -20.80
N ALA A 177 -14.70 24.08 -20.52
CA ALA A 177 -14.27 25.35 -21.10
C ALA A 177 -13.97 25.24 -22.61
N VAL A 178 -13.43 24.10 -23.06
CA VAL A 178 -13.10 23.87 -24.48
C VAL A 178 -14.37 23.68 -25.34
N ASN A 179 -15.46 23.19 -24.74
CA ASN A 179 -16.74 22.93 -25.43
C ASN A 179 -16.62 22.07 -26.69
N ALA A 180 -15.64 21.16 -26.73
CA ALA A 180 -15.46 20.17 -27.79
C ALA A 180 -15.96 18.79 -27.34
N PRO A 181 -16.35 17.90 -28.27
CA PRO A 181 -16.66 16.52 -27.94
C PRO A 181 -15.53 15.84 -27.19
N VAL A 182 -15.89 15.15 -26.11
CA VAL A 182 -14.93 14.40 -25.28
C VAL A 182 -14.68 13.05 -25.93
N VAL A 183 -13.41 12.67 -26.06
CA VAL A 183 -12.97 11.40 -26.65
C VAL A 183 -12.50 10.44 -25.57
N LEU A 184 -12.54 9.13 -25.87
CA LEU A 184 -12.14 8.06 -24.95
C LEU A 184 -10.75 8.24 -24.33
N SER A 185 -9.78 8.80 -25.07
CA SER A 185 -8.40 9.00 -24.60
C SER A 185 -8.30 10.00 -23.44
N GLN A 186 -9.29 10.89 -23.29
CA GLN A 186 -9.38 11.87 -22.19
C GLN A 186 -9.98 11.26 -20.92
N ILE A 187 -10.51 10.03 -21.00
CA ILE A 187 -11.21 9.38 -19.89
C ILE A 187 -10.25 8.47 -19.10
N PRO A 188 -10.25 8.55 -17.76
CA PRO A 188 -9.48 7.66 -16.90
C PRO A 188 -9.77 6.18 -17.17
N PRO A 189 -8.75 5.28 -17.16
CA PRO A 189 -8.88 3.91 -17.63
C PRO A 189 -10.03 3.10 -17.03
N LEU A 190 -10.31 3.24 -15.73
CA LEU A 190 -11.38 2.47 -15.08
C LEU A 190 -12.79 2.95 -15.45
N LEU A 191 -12.91 4.19 -15.93
CA LEU A 191 -14.19 4.78 -16.33
C LEU A 191 -14.50 4.58 -17.82
N ARG A 192 -13.48 4.18 -18.61
CA ARG A 192 -13.61 3.98 -20.06
C ARG A 192 -14.74 3.02 -20.46
N PRO A 193 -14.93 1.85 -19.84
CA PRO A 193 -16.01 0.95 -20.26
C PRO A 193 -17.40 1.59 -20.15
N SER A 194 -17.69 2.28 -19.03
CA SER A 194 -18.96 2.99 -18.84
C SER A 194 -19.10 4.19 -19.77
N PHE A 195 -17.99 4.90 -20.04
CA PHE A 195 -18.01 5.99 -21.02
C PHE A 195 -18.38 5.49 -22.42
N VAL A 196 -17.78 4.37 -22.87
CA VAL A 196 -18.09 3.77 -24.18
C VAL A 196 -19.56 3.38 -24.24
N GLU A 197 -20.08 2.70 -23.22
CA GLU A 197 -21.49 2.31 -23.15
C GLU A 197 -22.42 3.53 -23.26
N ALA A 198 -22.15 4.58 -22.49
CA ALA A 198 -22.92 5.82 -22.53
C ALA A 198 -22.81 6.58 -23.86
N ALA A 199 -21.62 6.56 -24.49
CA ALA A 199 -21.39 7.19 -25.79
C ALA A 199 -22.15 6.46 -26.92
N LEU A 200 -22.16 5.12 -26.90
CA LEU A 200 -22.87 4.30 -27.88
C LEU A 200 -24.39 4.49 -27.81
N LEU A 201 -24.95 4.69 -26.61
CA LEU A 201 -26.37 4.99 -26.44
C LEU A 201 -26.80 6.34 -27.04
N GLN A 202 -25.84 7.20 -27.38
CA GLN A 202 -26.06 8.54 -27.95
C GLN A 202 -25.64 8.64 -29.42
N ALA A 203 -25.08 7.57 -30.00
CA ALA A 203 -24.58 7.56 -31.36
C ALA A 203 -25.73 7.44 -32.36
N ASP A 204 -26.54 8.50 -32.49
CA ASP A 204 -27.48 8.66 -33.61
C ASP A 204 -26.66 8.87 -34.90
N GLY A 205 -26.26 7.77 -35.55
CA GLY A 205 -25.67 7.78 -36.89
C GLY A 205 -24.13 7.78 -36.98
N TRP A 206 -23.40 7.39 -35.93
CA TRP A 206 -21.94 7.25 -35.97
C TRP A 206 -21.56 5.77 -36.05
N ASP A 207 -21.13 5.30 -37.22
CA ASP A 207 -20.88 3.88 -37.53
C ASP A 207 -19.47 3.38 -37.10
N ASP A 208 -18.78 4.14 -36.24
CA ASP A 208 -17.40 3.82 -35.83
C ASP A 208 -17.27 3.68 -34.31
N THR A 209 -17.19 2.44 -33.86
CA THR A 209 -17.03 2.05 -32.44
C THR A 209 -15.65 2.41 -31.88
N GLU A 210 -14.62 2.61 -32.71
CA GLU A 210 -13.30 3.07 -32.26
C GLU A 210 -13.30 4.57 -31.91
N SER A 211 -14.30 5.29 -32.39
CA SER A 211 -14.47 6.73 -32.22
C SER A 211 -15.47 7.09 -31.12
N ALA A 212 -15.57 6.31 -30.03
CA ALA A 212 -16.46 6.62 -28.91
C ALA A 212 -16.24 8.06 -28.41
N ARG A 213 -17.25 8.90 -28.64
CA ARG A 213 -17.25 10.34 -28.39
C ARG A 213 -18.55 10.75 -27.73
N MET A 214 -18.47 11.75 -26.86
CA MET A 214 -19.63 12.28 -26.18
C MET A 214 -19.67 13.80 -26.30
N THR A 215 -20.83 14.36 -26.65
CA THR A 215 -21.01 15.83 -26.66
C THR A 215 -20.79 16.39 -25.26
N PRO A 216 -20.35 17.66 -25.11
CA PRO A 216 -20.13 18.28 -23.79
C PRO A 216 -21.31 18.13 -22.81
N THR A 217 -22.55 18.35 -23.27
CA THR A 217 -23.75 18.26 -22.42
C THR A 217 -23.96 16.85 -21.87
N HIS A 218 -23.91 15.82 -22.72
CA HIS A 218 -24.03 14.43 -22.29
C HIS A 218 -22.88 14.00 -21.38
N PHE A 219 -21.67 14.48 -21.64
CA PHE A 219 -20.51 14.20 -20.80
C PHE A 219 -20.68 14.76 -19.38
N LEU A 220 -21.23 15.96 -19.24
CA LEU A 220 -21.50 16.54 -17.92
C LEU A 220 -22.53 15.70 -17.14
N VAL A 221 -23.59 15.23 -17.80
CA VAL A 221 -24.59 14.34 -17.17
C VAL A 221 -23.96 13.02 -16.74
N TRP A 222 -23.14 12.41 -17.60
CA TRP A 222 -22.43 11.17 -17.28
C TRP A 222 -21.44 11.35 -16.12
N ALA A 223 -20.64 12.41 -16.14
CA ALA A 223 -19.66 12.70 -15.10
C ALA A 223 -20.32 13.04 -13.75
N GLU A 224 -21.48 13.69 -13.77
CA GLU A 224 -22.29 13.95 -12.58
C GLU A 224 -22.73 12.65 -11.89
N GLY A 225 -23.12 11.63 -12.67
CA GLY A 225 -23.43 10.31 -12.11
C GLY A 225 -22.25 9.70 -11.34
N TRP A 226 -21.04 9.82 -11.88
CA TRP A 226 -19.82 9.37 -11.20
C TRP A 226 -19.49 10.19 -9.95
N ARG A 227 -19.75 11.50 -9.96
CA ARG A 227 -19.60 12.36 -8.78
C ARG A 227 -20.47 11.88 -7.63
N GLN A 228 -21.75 11.60 -7.91
CA GLN A 228 -22.70 11.08 -6.91
C GLN A 228 -22.28 9.70 -6.41
N MET A 229 -21.82 8.81 -7.30
CA MET A 229 -21.32 7.49 -6.89
C MET A 229 -20.11 7.59 -5.96
N ALA A 230 -19.18 8.52 -6.20
CA ALA A 230 -17.99 8.69 -5.37
C ALA A 230 -18.32 9.00 -3.91
N GLU A 231 -19.43 9.69 -3.64
CA GLU A 231 -19.91 9.98 -2.27
C GLU A 231 -20.26 8.70 -1.50
N HIS A 232 -20.54 7.60 -2.21
CA HIS A 232 -20.94 6.32 -1.63
C HIS A 232 -19.84 5.24 -1.70
N ILE A 233 -18.70 5.49 -2.37
CA ILE A 233 -17.61 4.53 -2.42
C ILE A 233 -16.91 4.50 -1.06
N SER A 234 -17.05 3.39 -0.35
CA SER A 234 -16.28 3.14 0.88
C SER A 234 -14.81 2.90 0.52
N VAL A 235 -13.98 3.93 0.73
CA VAL A 235 -12.54 3.84 0.58
C VAL A 235 -11.93 3.45 1.93
N PRO A 236 -10.95 2.52 1.98
CA PRO A 236 -10.30 2.16 3.23
C PRO A 236 -9.80 3.39 3.99
N ILE A 237 -10.11 3.47 5.30
CA ILE A 237 -9.83 4.64 6.15
C ILE A 237 -8.35 5.05 6.09
N ARG A 238 -7.44 4.10 5.95
CA ARG A 238 -6.00 4.34 5.88
C ARG A 238 -5.59 5.16 4.65
N TYR A 239 -6.29 4.99 3.53
CA TYR A 239 -6.07 5.80 2.33
C TYR A 239 -6.53 7.25 2.55
N LEU A 240 -7.71 7.43 3.17
CA LEU A 240 -8.25 8.76 3.46
C LEU A 240 -7.37 9.54 4.45
N GLN A 241 -6.85 8.87 5.48
CA GLN A 241 -5.97 9.49 6.48
C GLN A 241 -4.66 9.99 5.85
N ARG A 242 -3.99 9.17 5.02
CA ARG A 242 -2.74 9.57 4.35
C ARG A 242 -2.94 10.74 3.40
N SER A 243 -4.03 10.73 2.62
CA SER A 243 -4.37 11.83 1.73
C SER A 243 -4.65 13.13 2.51
N ALA A 244 -5.33 13.05 3.67
CA ALA A 244 -5.65 14.21 4.49
C ALA A 244 -4.42 14.84 5.16
N ASP A 245 -3.51 14.02 5.69
CA ASP A 245 -2.27 14.51 6.32
C ASP A 245 -1.37 15.23 5.31
N LYS A 246 -1.32 14.74 4.06
CA LYS A 246 -0.60 15.40 2.97
C LYS A 246 -1.15 16.78 2.65
N ARG A 247 -2.48 16.95 2.57
CA ARG A 247 -3.09 18.27 2.32
C ARG A 247 -2.71 19.31 3.37
N LYS A 248 -2.55 18.89 4.63
CA LYS A 248 -2.09 19.78 5.71
C LYS A 248 -0.63 20.19 5.54
N SER A 249 0.24 19.25 5.14
CA SER A 249 1.67 19.52 4.93
C SER A 249 1.98 20.39 3.72
N GLY A 250 1.22 20.26 2.62
CA GLY A 250 1.45 21.03 1.38
C GLY A 250 1.03 22.50 1.47
N ASN A 251 0.18 22.87 2.44
CA ASN A 251 -0.33 24.24 2.57
C ASN A 251 0.52 25.14 3.49
N SER A 252 1.60 24.61 4.07
CA SER A 252 2.46 25.35 5.02
C SER A 252 3.63 26.11 4.37
N GLY A 253 3.80 26.01 3.05
CA GLY A 253 4.94 26.59 2.32
C GLY A 253 4.64 27.83 1.47
N LEU A 254 3.45 28.42 1.60
CA LEU A 254 3.03 29.60 0.82
C LEU A 254 2.55 30.71 1.76
N ILE A 255 3.43 31.21 2.63
CA ILE A 255 3.29 32.51 3.32
C ILE A 255 4.65 33.20 3.30
#